data_AF-A0A5J4PRM2-F1
#
_entry.id   AF-A0A5J4PRM2-F1
#
_cell.length_a   1.000
_cell.length_b   1.000
_cell.length_c   1.000
_cell.angle_alpha   90.00
_cell.angle_beta   90.00
_cell.angle_gamma   90.00
#
_symmetry.space_group_name_H-M   'P 1'
#
loop_
_entity.id
_entity.type
_entity.pdbx_description
1 polymer ?
#
loop_
_entity_poly.entity_id
_entity_poly.type
_entity_poly.pdbx_seq_one_letter_code
_entity_poly.pdbx_strand_id
1 'polypeptide(L)' 'NQASTAGKESTANKVLIGILVKLRECEQEFYEQMEIIGKQNSNERDTEKEGKFYGGISDCMASVGYFIGECAKPAQIIFK' A
#
# COMPACT_ATOMS: atom_id res chain seq x y z
N ASN A 1 -35.49 -3.95 9.02
CA ASN A 1 -34.30 -3.12 9.34
C ASN A 1 -33.09 -3.64 8.58
N GLN A 2 -32.99 -3.34 7.28
CA GLN A 2 -31.79 -3.61 6.50
C GLN A 2 -31.23 -2.24 6.10
N ALA A 3 -30.44 -1.67 7.00
CA ALA A 3 -29.81 -0.37 6.81
C ALA A 3 -28.33 -0.58 6.50
N SER A 4 -27.95 -0.21 5.28
CA SER A 4 -26.65 0.37 4.91
C SER A 4 -25.38 -0.40 5.31
N THR A 5 -25.11 -1.52 4.65
CA THR A 5 -23.74 -2.10 4.59
C THR A 5 -23.01 -1.68 3.31
N ALA A 6 -23.72 -1.50 2.20
CA ALA A 6 -23.16 -1.11 0.90
C ALA A 6 -22.43 0.25 0.90
N GLY A 7 -22.83 1.20 1.76
CA GLY A 7 -22.18 2.51 1.84
C GLY A 7 -20.81 2.51 2.54
N LYS A 8 -20.58 1.58 3.47
CA LYS A 8 -19.31 1.49 4.24
C LYS A 8 -18.20 0.80 3.45
N GLU A 9 -18.56 -0.20 2.66
CA GLU A 9 -17.65 -0.99 1.82
C GLU A 9 -17.03 -0.11 0.70
N SER A 10 -17.82 0.82 0.15
CA SER A 10 -17.34 1.83 -0.81
C SER A 10 -16.31 2.80 -0.20
N THR A 11 -16.53 3.24 1.04
CA THR A 11 -15.61 4.18 1.72
C THR A 11 -14.31 3.50 2.12
N ALA A 12 -14.36 2.28 2.64
CA ALA A 12 -13.16 1.52 2.99
C ALA A 12 -12.26 1.27 1.76
N ASN A 13 -12.85 0.85 0.63
CA ASN A 13 -12.10 0.67 -0.61
C ASN A 13 -11.43 1.96 -1.10
N LYS A 14 -12.13 3.10 -1.04
CA LYS A 14 -11.54 4.41 -1.40
C LYS A 14 -10.35 4.77 -0.53
N VAL A 15 -10.44 4.53 0.77
CA VAL A 15 -9.34 4.77 1.72
C VAL A 15 -8.16 3.85 1.41
N LEU A 16 -8.40 2.55 1.21
CA LEU A 16 -7.35 1.58 0.90
C LEU A 16 -6.65 1.88 -0.43
N ILE A 17 -7.40 2.27 -1.46
CA ILE A 17 -6.82 2.73 -2.74
C ILE A 17 -5.96 3.98 -2.53
N GLY A 18 -6.45 4.95 -1.74
CA GLY A 18 -5.67 6.15 -1.40
C GLY A 18 -4.37 5.82 -0.67
N ILE A 19 -4.40 4.86 0.27
CA ILE A 19 -3.19 4.36 0.95
C ILE A 19 -2.25 3.69 -0.06
N LEU A 20 -2.74 2.84 -0.95
CA LEU A 20 -1.91 2.17 -1.95
C LEU A 20 -1.21 3.18 -2.88
N VAL A 21 -1.90 4.24 -3.30
CA VAL A 21 -1.30 5.33 -4.08
C VAL A 21 -0.18 6.00 -3.29
N LYS A 22 -0.42 6.35 -2.02
CA LYS A 22 0.59 6.98 -1.16
C LYS A 22 1.81 6.10 -0.90
N LEU A 23 1.63 4.79 -0.78
CA LEU A 23 2.73 3.85 -0.66
C LEU A 23 3.59 3.81 -1.94
N ARG A 24 2.99 3.84 -3.13
CA ARG A 24 3.75 3.91 -4.38
C ARG A 24 4.50 5.23 -4.55
N GLU A 25 3.86 6.35 -4.20
CA GLU A 25 4.52 7.67 -4.20
C GLU A 25 5.73 7.67 -3.25
N CYS A 26 5.57 7.10 -2.05
CA CYS A 26 6.66 6.99 -1.08
C CYS A 26 7.82 6.10 -1.58
N GLU A 27 7.52 4.97 -2.23
CA GLU A 27 8.54 4.11 -2.85
C GLU A 27 9.34 4.86 -3.92
N GLN A 28 8.64 5.59 -4.79
CA GLN A 28 9.24 6.37 -5.87
C GLN A 28 10.11 7.52 -5.33
N GLU A 29 9.59 8.31 -4.38
CA GLU A 29 10.34 9.41 -3.76
C GLU A 29 11.61 8.91 -3.06
N PHE A 30 11.53 7.76 -2.38
CA PHE A 30 12.70 7.17 -1.75
C PHE A 30 13.73 6.71 -2.79
N TYR A 31 13.30 6.05 -3.87
CA TYR A 31 14.19 5.67 -4.97
C TYR A 31 14.92 6.88 -5.56
N GLU A 32 14.20 7.97 -5.83
CA GLU A 32 14.78 9.21 -6.35
C GLU A 32 15.81 9.82 -5.39
N GLN A 33 15.52 9.82 -4.08
CA GLN A 33 16.47 10.27 -3.06
C GLN A 33 17.73 9.41 -3.04
N MET A 34 17.59 8.08 -3.11
CA MET A 34 18.74 7.16 -3.13
C MET A 34 19.58 7.32 -4.41
N GLU A 35 18.94 7.62 -5.54
CA GLU A 35 19.64 7.93 -6.79
C GLU A 35 20.48 9.22 -6.67
N ILE A 36 19.91 10.29 -6.09
CA ILE A 36 20.60 11.55 -5.85
C ILE A 36 21.79 11.33 -4.90
N ILE A 37 21.58 10.64 -3.78
CA ILE A 37 22.64 10.33 -2.81
C ILE A 37 23.75 9.54 -3.47
N GLY A 38 23.44 8.50 -4.24
CA GLY A 38 24.47 7.71 -4.90
C GLY A 38 25.28 8.47 -5.96
N LYS A 39 24.67 9.47 -6.61
CA LYS A 39 25.37 10.38 -7.54
C LYS A 39 26.27 11.38 -6.81
N GLN A 40 25.85 11.87 -5.63
CA GLN A 40 26.55 12.91 -4.87
C GLN A 40 27.63 12.33 -3.94
N ASN A 41 27.30 11.28 -3.20
CA ASN A 41 28.19 10.61 -2.26
C ASN A 41 27.81 9.12 -2.12
N SER A 42 28.42 8.27 -2.94
CA SER A 42 28.12 6.83 -2.95
C SER A 42 28.40 6.11 -1.63
N ASN A 43 29.24 6.68 -0.75
CA ASN A 43 29.56 6.10 0.54
C ASN A 43 28.44 6.27 1.58
N GLU A 44 27.49 7.16 1.33
CA GLU A 44 26.31 7.35 2.18
C GLU A 44 25.17 6.39 1.82
N ARG A 45 25.28 5.67 0.71
CA ARG A 45 24.29 4.65 0.32
C ARG A 45 24.50 3.39 1.15
N ASP A 46 23.58 3.15 2.07
CA ASP A 46 23.53 1.93 2.88
C ASP A 46 22.55 0.93 2.27
N THR A 47 23.07 -0.07 1.57
CA THR A 47 22.28 -1.09 0.85
C THR A 47 21.44 -1.96 1.79
N GLU A 48 21.86 -2.16 3.04
CA GLU A 48 21.08 -2.91 4.02
C GLU A 48 19.84 -2.11 4.44
N LYS A 49 20.01 -0.81 4.73
CA LYS A 49 18.89 0.07 5.07
C LYS A 49 17.93 0.27 3.89
N GLU A 50 18.47 0.44 2.69
CA GLU A 50 17.70 0.53 1.45
C GLU A 50 16.87 -0.75 1.23
N GLY A 51 17.48 -1.92 1.38
CA GLY A 51 16.79 -3.21 1.30
C GLY A 51 15.68 -3.37 2.35
N LYS A 52 15.91 -2.92 3.60
CA LYS A 52 14.88 -2.92 4.65
C LYS A 52 13.70 -2.02 4.32
N PHE A 53 13.96 -0.84 3.75
CA PHE A 53 12.90 0.05 3.30
C PHE A 53 12.05 -0.60 2.21
N TYR A 54 12.68 -1.11 1.15
CA TYR A 54 11.97 -1.75 0.04
C TYR A 54 11.20 -3.02 0.47
N GLY A 55 11.77 -3.82 1.37
CA GLY A 55 11.04 -4.94 1.97
C GLY A 55 9.79 -4.48 2.73
N GLY A 56 9.95 -3.52 3.65
CA GLY A 56 8.83 -3.02 4.45
C GLY A 56 7.72 -2.37 3.63
N ILE A 57 8.07 -1.57 2.62
CA ILE A 57 7.06 -0.92 1.76
C ILE A 57 6.34 -1.92 0.85
N SER A 58 7.05 -2.96 0.37
CA SER A 58 6.46 -4.06 -0.39
C SER A 58 5.44 -4.84 0.47
N ASP A 59 5.79 -5.18 1.70
CA ASP A 59 4.90 -5.84 2.66
C ASP A 59 3.64 -5.01 2.94
N CYS A 60 3.79 -3.68 3.07
CA CYS A 60 2.67 -2.76 3.24
C CYS A 60 1.75 -2.76 2.01
N MET A 61 2.31 -2.65 0.80
CA MET A 61 1.53 -2.68 -0.44
C MET A 61 0.80 -4.01 -0.63
N ALA A 62 1.46 -5.15 -0.34
CA ALA A 62 0.84 -6.46 -0.37
C ALA A 62 -0.33 -6.58 0.60
N SER A 63 -0.16 -6.10 1.84
CA SER A 63 -1.21 -6.09 2.87
C SER A 63 -2.41 -5.24 2.46
N VAL A 64 -2.17 -4.03 1.93
CA VAL A 64 -3.24 -3.15 1.44
C VAL A 64 -3.95 -3.77 0.24
N GLY A 65 -3.21 -4.35 -0.71
CA GLY A 65 -3.76 -5.07 -1.86
C GLY A 65 -4.66 -6.24 -1.44
N TYR A 66 -4.26 -7.00 -0.43
CA TYR A 66 -5.09 -8.05 0.17
C TYR A 66 -6.42 -7.50 0.69
N PHE A 67 -6.40 -6.42 1.48
CA PHE A 67 -7.63 -5.83 2.02
C PHE A 67 -8.54 -5.23 0.95
N ILE A 68 -7.99 -4.63 -0.12
CA ILE A 68 -8.78 -4.19 -1.27
C ILE A 68 -9.50 -5.39 -1.90
N GLY A 69 -8.81 -6.52 -2.06
CA GLY A 69 -9.39 -7.77 -2.54
C GLY A 69 -10.52 -8.29 -1.65
N GLU A 70 -10.34 -8.27 -0.33
CA GLU A 70 -11.39 -8.67 0.63
C GLU A 70 -12.62 -7.76 0.55
N CYS A 71 -12.44 -6.45 0.46
CA CYS A 71 -13.53 -5.49 0.32
C CYS A 71 -14.21 -5.51 -1.07
N ALA A 72 -13.66 -6.25 -2.04
CA ALA A 72 -14.26 -6.44 -3.37
C ALA A 72 -15.07 -7.75 -3.47
N LYS A 73 -14.97 -8.65 -2.50
CA LYS A 73 -15.74 -9.91 -2.50
C LYS A 73 -17.21 -9.62 -2.19
N PRO A 74 -18.16 -10.08 -3.02
CA PRO A 74 -19.58 -9.94 -2.69
C PRO A 74 -19.88 -10.71 -1.39
N ALA A 75 -20.65 -10.09 -0.49
CA ALA A 75 -21.13 -10.73 0.72
C ALA A 75 -21.78 -12.08 0.34
N GLN A 76 -21.23 -13.18 0.86
CA GLN A 76 -21.81 -14.50 0.61
C GLN A 76 -23.24 -14.52 1.13
N ILE A 77 -24.20 -14.62 0.21
CA ILE A 77 -25.61 -14.84 0.53
C ILE A 77 -25.71 -16.26 1.08
N ILE A 78 -25.72 -16.40 2.40
CA ILE A 78 -26.08 -17.64 3.06
C ILE A 78 -27.59 -17.79 2.91
N PHE A 79 -28.02 -18.64 1.98
CA PHE A 79 -29.39 -19.15 2.00
C PHE A 79 -29.53 -20.06 3.23
N LYS A 80 -30.32 -19.61 4.21
CA LYS A 80 -30.82 -20.45 5.32
C LYS A 80 -32.20 -20.98 4.96
#